data_AF-A0A6P8S541-F1
#
_entry.id   AF-A0A6P8S541-F1
#
_cell.length_a   1.000
_cell.length_b   1.000
_cell.length_c   1.000
_cell.angle_alpha   90.00
_cell.angle_beta   90.00
_cell.angle_gamma   90.00
#
_symmetry.space_group_name_H-M   'P 1'
#
loop_
_entity.id
_entity.type
_entity.pdbx_description
1 polymer ?
#
loop_
_entity_poly.entity_id
_entity_poly.type
_entity_poly.pdbx_seq_one_letter_code
_entity_poly.pdbx_strand_id
1 'polypeptide(L)'
;MSWRAIVPVHIFLTALVDIYGSIFRLFVGKHMVVFINDFETLKDAMVNYAEVFSDRPDLPEIILISKRKGRRVCLGEQLAKMEVFLMFVNLLQTFIFRLSDETNKPSLKGRFGLTLAPFPFNVTISSR
;
A
#
# COMPACT_ATOMS: atom_id res chain seq x y z
N MET A 1 39.05 3.56 -5.10
CA MET A 1 38.14 2.44 -5.47
C MET A 1 37.01 2.39 -4.45
N SER A 2 35.86 2.96 -4.82
CA SER A 2 34.72 3.26 -3.94
C SER A 2 33.86 2.02 -3.73
N TRP A 3 33.50 1.75 -2.47
CA TRP A 3 32.72 0.60 -2.05
C TRP A 3 31.22 0.92 -2.08
N ARG A 4 30.48 0.12 -2.86
CA ARG A 4 29.06 -0.27 -2.65
C ARG A 4 28.08 0.87 -2.32
N ALA A 5 27.63 1.59 -3.35
CA ALA A 5 26.31 2.21 -3.30
C ALA A 5 25.26 1.07 -3.30
N ILE A 6 24.65 0.81 -2.15
CA ILE A 6 23.46 -0.04 -2.07
C ILE A 6 22.33 0.79 -2.68
N VAL A 7 22.13 0.63 -3.99
CA VAL A 7 21.00 1.26 -4.68
C VAL A 7 19.73 0.67 -4.07
N PRO A 8 18.79 1.51 -3.56
CA PRO A 8 17.53 1.03 -3.03
C PRO A 8 16.83 0.11 -4.03
N VAL A 9 16.26 -1.00 -3.54
CA VAL A 9 15.70 -2.05 -4.40
C VAL A 9 14.64 -1.49 -5.38
N HIS A 10 13.87 -0.50 -4.94
CA HIS A 10 12.86 0.14 -5.78
C HIS A 10 13.47 0.92 -6.94
N ILE A 11 14.63 1.58 -6.76
CA ILE A 11 15.33 2.29 -7.85
C ILE A 11 15.88 1.30 -8.87
N PHE A 12 16.45 0.18 -8.40
CA PHE A 12 16.90 -0.89 -9.28
C PHE A 12 15.73 -1.50 -10.08
N LEU A 13 14.61 -1.76 -9.43
CA LEU A 13 13.41 -2.31 -10.07
C LEU A 13 12.79 -1.35 -11.08
N THR A 14 12.77 -0.04 -10.78
CA THR A 14 12.31 0.97 -11.74
C THR A 14 13.25 1.08 -12.94
N ALA A 15 14.56 0.92 -12.77
CA ALA A 15 15.52 0.91 -13.89
C ALA A 15 15.31 -0.29 -14.85
N LEU A 16 14.71 -1.39 -14.38
CA LEU A 16 14.40 -2.55 -15.23
C LEU A 16 13.20 -2.31 -16.16
N VAL A 17 12.42 -1.26 -15.92
CA VAL A 17 11.28 -0.87 -16.78
C VAL A 17 11.74 -0.54 -18.19
N ASP A 18 12.90 0.11 -18.33
CA ASP A 18 13.44 0.49 -19.64
C ASP A 18 13.85 -0.74 -20.49
N ILE A 19 14.10 -1.88 -19.85
CA ILE A 19 14.57 -3.10 -20.50
C ILE A 19 13.41 -4.06 -20.78
N TYR A 20 12.51 -4.23 -19.81
CA TYR A 20 11.45 -5.25 -19.84
C TYR A 20 10.04 -4.68 -20.04
N GLY A 21 9.88 -3.35 -20.00
CA GLY A 21 8.59 -2.67 -20.06
C GLY A 21 7.92 -2.49 -18.69
N SER A 22 6.74 -1.88 -18.69
CA SER A 22 6.01 -1.51 -17.46
C SER A 22 5.52 -2.69 -16.61
N ILE A 23 5.48 -3.89 -17.19
CA ILE A 23 5.08 -5.14 -16.52
C ILE A 23 6.14 -6.19 -16.79
N PHE A 24 6.77 -6.68 -15.73
CA PHE A 24 7.74 -7.76 -15.86
C PHE A 24 7.72 -8.68 -14.64
N ARG A 25 8.23 -9.90 -14.81
CA ARG A 25 8.34 -10.88 -13.72
C ARG A 25 9.79 -11.11 -13.35
N LEU A 26 10.09 -11.16 -12.05
CA LEU A 26 11.38 -11.59 -11.53
C LEU A 26 11.18 -12.71 -10.51
N PHE A 27 12.12 -13.64 -10.50
CA PHE A 27 12.21 -14.62 -9.43
C PHE A 27 12.92 -14.00 -8.24
N VAL A 28 12.20 -13.86 -7.13
CA VAL A 28 12.76 -13.45 -5.84
C VAL A 28 12.88 -14.70 -4.98
N GLY A 29 14.07 -15.30 -4.98
CA GLY A 29 14.29 -16.63 -4.41
C GLY A 29 13.51 -17.70 -5.18
N LYS A 30 12.66 -18.47 -4.47
CA LYS A 30 11.78 -19.50 -5.06
C LYS A 30 10.42 -18.96 -5.53
N HIS A 31 10.13 -17.69 -5.27
CA HIS A 31 8.84 -17.08 -5.57
C HIS A 31 8.95 -16.24 -6.83
N MET A 32 8.00 -16.44 -7.76
CA MET A 32 7.86 -15.61 -8.95
C MET A 32 7.02 -14.39 -8.58
N VAL A 33 7.58 -13.19 -8.77
CA VAL A 33 6.94 -11.92 -8.42
C VAL A 33 6.76 -11.11 -9.70
N VAL A 34 5.55 -10.61 -9.92
CA VAL A 34 5.22 -9.69 -11.01
C VAL A 34 5.32 -8.26 -10.50
N PHE A 35 6.08 -7.44 -11.21
CA PHE A 35 6.26 -6.02 -10.96
C PHE A 35 5.45 -5.21 -11.97
N ILE A 36 4.67 -4.26 -11.45
CA ILE A 36 3.86 -3.32 -12.24
C ILE A 36 4.34 -1.91 -11.88
N ASN A 37 4.88 -1.18 -12.86
CA ASN A 37 5.42 0.17 -12.67
C ASN A 37 4.60 1.28 -13.35
N ASP A 38 3.56 0.92 -14.11
CA ASP A 38 2.66 1.88 -14.76
C ASP A 38 1.37 2.10 -13.96
N PHE A 39 0.89 3.34 -13.94
CA PHE A 39 -0.29 3.74 -13.18
C PHE A 39 -1.58 3.16 -13.75
N GLU A 40 -1.74 3.16 -15.07
CA GLU A 40 -2.96 2.65 -15.71
C GLU A 40 -3.10 1.15 -15.47
N THR A 41 -1.99 0.44 -15.65
CA THR A 41 -1.90 -1.00 -15.37
C THR A 41 -2.09 -1.32 -13.89
N LEU A 42 -1.49 -0.53 -12.98
CA LEU A 42 -1.66 -0.70 -11.54
C LEU A 42 -3.11 -0.48 -11.12
N LYS A 43 -3.75 0.56 -11.66
CA LYS A 43 -5.17 0.83 -11.45
C LYS A 43 -6.01 -0.34 -11.96
N ASP A 44 -5.77 -0.82 -13.18
CA ASP A 44 -6.51 -1.95 -13.75
C ASP A 44 -6.35 -3.23 -12.90
N ALA A 45 -5.12 -3.53 -12.48
CA ALA A 45 -4.79 -4.64 -11.59
C ALA A 45 -5.50 -4.54 -10.24
N MET A 46 -5.55 -3.33 -9.65
CA MET A 46 -6.19 -3.10 -8.35
C MET A 46 -7.71 -3.02 -8.42
N VAL A 47 -8.27 -2.61 -9.56
CA VAL A 47 -9.72 -2.37 -9.71
C VAL A 47 -10.42 -3.57 -10.31
N ASN A 48 -9.90 -4.14 -11.38
CA ASN A 48 -10.55 -5.26 -12.08
C ASN A 48 -10.04 -6.61 -11.59
N TYR A 49 -8.80 -6.70 -11.13
CA TYR A 49 -8.17 -7.95 -10.70
C TYR A 49 -7.78 -7.94 -9.22
N ALA A 50 -8.45 -7.10 -8.42
CA ALA A 50 -8.12 -6.85 -7.03
C ALA A 50 -7.91 -8.14 -6.24
N GLU A 51 -8.78 -9.14 -6.41
CA GLU A 51 -8.71 -10.41 -5.66
C GLU A 51 -7.37 -11.15 -5.85
N VAL A 52 -6.80 -11.10 -7.05
CA VAL A 52 -5.52 -11.76 -7.39
C VAL A 52 -4.32 -11.00 -6.81
N PHE A 53 -4.35 -9.66 -6.85
CA PHE A 53 -3.26 -8.81 -6.36
C PHE A 53 -3.36 -8.47 -4.87
N SER A 54 -4.51 -8.78 -4.26
CA SER A 54 -4.77 -8.61 -2.83
C SER A 54 -4.31 -9.79 -1.99
N ASP A 55 -3.93 -10.89 -2.64
CA ASP A 55 -3.60 -12.11 -1.94
C ASP A 55 -2.36 -11.89 -1.08
N ARG A 56 -2.49 -12.17 0.21
CA ARG A 56 -1.38 -12.01 1.15
C ARG A 56 -0.53 -13.26 1.08
N PRO A 57 0.81 -13.14 1.16
CA PRO A 57 1.66 -14.33 1.29
C PRO A 57 1.14 -15.17 2.47
N ASP A 58 1.03 -16.48 2.23
CA ASP A 58 0.62 -17.50 3.19
C ASP A 58 1.57 -17.51 4.40
N LEU A 59 1.41 -16.55 5.30
CA LEU A 59 2.07 -16.53 6.59
C LEU A 59 1.31 -17.48 7.51
N PRO A 60 2.00 -18.44 8.17
CA PRO A 60 1.37 -19.45 9.02
C PRO A 60 0.41 -18.86 10.07
N GLU A 61 0.72 -17.67 10.59
CA GLU A 61 -0.13 -16.94 11.53
C GLU A 61 -1.46 -16.48 10.91
N ILE A 62 -1.44 -15.93 9.70
CA ILE A 62 -2.64 -15.42 9.03
C ILE A 62 -3.57 -16.58 8.64
N ILE A 63 -3.01 -17.75 8.31
CA ILE A 63 -3.77 -18.96 7.97
C ILE A 63 -4.53 -19.51 9.18
N LEU A 64 -3.95 -19.46 10.38
CA LEU A 64 -4.59 -19.97 11.59
C LEU A 64 -5.85 -19.16 11.95
N ILE A 65 -5.80 -17.85 11.70
CA ILE A 65 -6.90 -16.92 11.96
C ILE A 65 -7.93 -16.96 10.80
N SER A 66 -7.46 -17.06 9.56
CA SER A 66 -8.29 -16.98 8.34
C SER A 66 -8.79 -18.34 7.80
N LYS A 67 -8.31 -19.46 8.33
CA LYS A 67 -8.63 -20.85 7.92
C LYS A 67 -8.64 -21.07 6.40
N ARG A 68 -7.77 -20.40 5.62
CA ARG A 68 -7.59 -20.65 4.17
C ARG A 68 -8.91 -20.87 3.40
N LYS A 69 -9.95 -20.06 3.66
CA LYS A 69 -11.26 -20.21 2.99
C LYS A 69 -12.11 -18.92 3.01
N GLY A 70 -11.88 -18.06 2.02
CA GLY A 70 -12.85 -17.55 1.02
C GLY A 70 -14.36 -17.48 1.27
N ARG A 71 -14.88 -17.28 2.50
CA ARG A 71 -16.33 -17.05 2.76
C ARG A 71 -16.64 -16.00 3.84
N ARG A 72 -15.62 -15.38 4.45
CA ARG A 72 -15.75 -14.26 5.40
C ARG A 72 -14.84 -13.09 5.02
N VAL A 73 -14.47 -13.00 3.74
CA VAL A 73 -13.79 -11.82 3.19
C VAL A 73 -14.79 -10.68 3.23
N CYS A 74 -14.32 -9.47 3.56
CA CYS A 74 -15.19 -8.30 3.56
C CYS A 74 -15.71 -8.10 2.13
N LEU A 75 -17.04 -8.16 1.93
CA LEU A 75 -17.65 -7.92 0.61
C LEU A 75 -17.27 -6.53 0.07
N GLY A 76 -16.99 -5.58 0.96
CA GLY A 76 -16.51 -4.24 0.62
C GLY A 76 -15.00 -4.12 0.50
N GLU A 77 -14.20 -5.19 0.54
CA GLU A 77 -12.73 -5.08 0.53
C GLU A 77 -12.21 -4.40 -0.74
N GLN A 78 -12.73 -4.78 -1.90
CA GLN A 78 -12.33 -4.21 -3.19
C GLN A 78 -12.76 -2.75 -3.33
N LEU A 79 -14.01 -2.44 -2.92
CA LEU A 79 -14.52 -1.07 -2.90
C LEU A 79 -13.72 -0.19 -1.93
N ALA A 80 -13.48 -0.67 -0.71
CA ALA A 80 -12.69 0.05 0.28
C ALA A 80 -11.26 0.31 -0.18
N LYS A 81 -10.61 -0.64 -0.87
CA LYS A 81 -9.26 -0.43 -1.44
C LYS A 81 -9.26 0.68 -2.47
N MET A 82 -10.21 0.67 -3.40
CA MET A 82 -10.30 1.70 -4.43
C MET A 82 -10.66 3.06 -3.83
N GLU A 83 -11.63 3.12 -2.92
CA GLU A 83 -12.05 4.36 -2.27
C GLU A 83 -10.94 4.97 -1.41
N VAL A 84 -10.27 4.15 -0.59
CA VAL A 84 -9.13 4.63 0.24
C VAL A 84 -7.99 5.11 -0.65
N PHE A 85 -7.69 4.41 -1.74
CA PHE A 85 -6.66 4.84 -2.70
C PHE A 85 -7.01 6.19 -3.32
N LEU A 86 -8.20 6.33 -3.89
CA LEU A 86 -8.64 7.57 -4.54
C LEU A 86 -8.74 8.72 -3.54
N MET A 87 -9.28 8.49 -2.34
CA MET A 87 -9.35 9.49 -1.29
C MET A 87 -7.95 9.95 -0.87
N PHE A 88 -7.05 9.02 -0.59
CA PHE A 88 -5.71 9.34 -0.11
C PHE A 88 -4.86 10.05 -1.17
N VAL A 89 -4.90 9.57 -2.42
CA VAL A 89 -4.17 10.19 -3.53
C VAL A 89 -4.70 11.60 -3.80
N ASN A 90 -6.01 11.78 -3.91
CA ASN A 90 -6.59 13.12 -4.11
C ASN A 90 -6.22 14.07 -2.97
N LEU A 91 -6.31 13.60 -1.72
CA LEU A 91 -5.95 14.42 -0.56
C LEU A 91 -4.49 14.86 -0.59
N LEU A 92 -3.55 13.95 -0.89
CA LEU A 92 -2.12 14.27 -0.92
C LEU A 92 -1.67 15.06 -2.16
N GLN A 93 -2.37 14.91 -3.28
CA GLN A 93 -2.09 15.67 -4.49
C GLN A 93 -2.55 17.12 -4.34
N THR A 94 -3.74 17.35 -3.78
CA THR A 94 -4.35 18.69 -3.67
C THR A 94 -3.94 19.45 -2.40
N PHE A 95 -3.70 18.76 -1.29
CA PHE A 95 -3.48 19.42 0.00
C PHE A 95 -2.12 19.09 0.63
N ILE A 96 -1.65 20.04 1.43
CA ILE A 96 -0.49 19.88 2.30
C ILE A 96 -0.99 19.83 3.74
N PHE A 97 -0.68 18.73 4.43
CA PHE A 97 -1.05 18.51 5.82
C PHE A 97 0.10 18.93 6.74
N ARG A 98 -0.20 19.75 7.74
CA ARG A 98 0.76 20.19 8.76
C ARG A 98 0.20 19.94 10.15
N LEU A 99 1.07 19.49 11.06
CA LEU A 99 0.71 19.39 12.47
C LEU A 99 0.71 20.81 13.06
N SER A 100 -0.38 21.19 13.74
CA SER A 100 -0.57 22.55 14.24
C SER A 100 0.41 22.92 15.36
N ASP A 101 0.77 21.97 16.22
CA ASP A 101 1.66 22.18 17.36
C ASP A 101 2.68 21.03 17.45
N GLU A 102 3.97 21.34 17.30
CA GLU A 102 5.06 20.34 17.41
C GLU A 102 5.17 19.73 18.83
N THR A 103 4.60 20.41 19.84
CA THR A 103 4.61 19.99 21.24
C THR A 103 3.57 18.90 21.54
N ASN A 104 2.51 18.74 20.73
CA ASN A 104 1.42 17.78 20.95
C ASN A 104 1.34 16.75 19.81
N LYS A 105 2.38 15.93 19.66
CA LYS A 105 2.38 14.83 18.70
C LYS A 105 1.20 13.87 19.00
N PRO A 106 0.36 13.51 18.00
CA PRO A 106 -0.76 12.63 18.23
C PRO A 106 -0.30 11.27 18.77
N SER A 107 -1.01 10.77 19.77
CA SER A 107 -0.74 9.45 20.35
C SER A 107 -0.93 8.36 19.30
N LEU A 108 0.07 7.49 19.16
CA LEU A 108 0.00 6.32 18.27
C LEU A 108 -0.81 5.16 18.87
N LYS A 109 -1.33 5.32 20.10
CA LYS A 109 -2.22 4.34 20.72
C LYS A 109 -3.61 4.49 20.09
N GLY A 110 -4.20 3.38 19.65
CA GLY A 110 -5.59 3.36 19.22
C GLY A 110 -6.55 3.26 20.41
N ARG A 111 -7.71 3.89 20.30
CA ARG A 111 -8.87 3.66 21.15
C ARG A 111 -9.65 2.47 20.60
N PHE A 112 -9.76 1.41 21.39
CA PHE A 112 -10.47 0.19 21.02
C PHE A 112 -11.99 0.34 21.22
N GLY A 113 -12.78 -0.03 20.21
CA GLY A 113 -14.25 -0.07 20.19
C GLY A 113 -14.75 -1.15 19.23
N LEU A 114 -15.78 -0.86 18.43
CA LEU A 114 -16.15 -1.73 17.30
C LEU A 114 -15.06 -1.79 16.22
N THR A 115 -14.28 -0.71 16.09
CA THR A 115 -13.07 -0.60 15.28
C THR A 115 -11.94 0.01 16.12
N LEU A 116 -10.69 -0.10 15.67
CA LEU A 116 -9.56 0.60 16.28
C LEU A 116 -9.46 2.01 15.69
N ALA A 117 -9.74 3.04 16.48
CA ALA A 117 -9.74 4.43 16.04
C ALA A 117 -8.60 5.23 16.69
N PRO A 118 -8.04 6.25 16.02
CA PRO A 118 -7.08 7.15 16.66
C PRO A 118 -7.76 8.03 17.73
N PHE A 119 -6.98 8.55 18.68
CA PHE A 119 -7.46 9.63 19.55
C PHE A 119 -7.65 10.91 18.73
N PRO A 120 -8.58 11.81 19.10
CA PRO A 120 -8.79 13.07 18.39
C PRO A 120 -7.51 13.91 18.30
N PHE A 121 -7.21 14.43 17.11
CA PHE A 121 -6.09 15.33 16.85
C PHE A 121 -6.45 16.36 15.78
N ASN A 122 -5.79 17.52 15.84
CA ASN A 122 -6.01 18.60 14.88
C ASN A 122 -4.88 18.62 13.84
N VAL A 123 -5.26 18.86 12.59
CA VAL A 123 -4.33 19.02 11.47
C VAL A 123 -4.69 20.30 10.73
N THR A 124 -3.67 21.08 10.38
CA THR A 124 -3.83 22.26 9.53
C THR A 124 -3.67 21.82 8.08
N ILE A 125 -4.67 22.12 7.27
CA ILE A 125 -4.71 21.76 5.85
C ILE A 125 -4.59 23.05 5.04
N SER A 126 -3.61 23.11 4.15
CA SER A 126 -3.50 24.17 3.14
C SER A 126 -3.61 23.57 1.75
N SER A 127 -4.28 24.25 0.82
CA SER A 127 -4.14 23.91 -0.60
C SER A 127 -2.66 23.96 -0.97
N ARG A 128 -2.22 23.03 -1.82
CA ARG A 128 -0.95 23.15 -2.51
C ARG A 128 -0.96 24.38 -3.42
#